data_AF-A0A7X5BBY4-F1
#
_entry.id   AF-A0A7X5BBY4-F1
#
_cell.length_a   1.000
_cell.length_b   1.000
_cell.length_c   1.000
_cell.angle_alpha   90.00
_cell.angle_beta   90.00
_cell.angle_gamma   90.00
#
_symmetry.space_group_name_H-M   'P 1'
#
loop_
_entity.id
_entity.type
_entity.pdbx_description
1 polymer ?
#
loop_
_entity_poly.entity_id
_entity_poly.type
_entity_poly.pdbx_seq_one_letter_code
_entity_poly.pdbx_strand_id
1 'polypeptide(L)'
;MKEKYFGNGNGELIDQATFVRENVLDTDGFIHKTKCPNCGKQASERHFDECLGGTINQVYSIDCKHCGFHECDKEFCYTCEAKMEESILARKTELENDMDDGNSLTLRAEFAIQEVAKKGLVSGIELTTMKLILIKNPSACAFFDLPNESVMKCTKEAVGLLKKHLLNANFNRNLEMKISQALEEMA
;
A
#
# COMPACT_ATOMS: atom_id res chain seq x y z
N MET A 1 20.99 -1.54 -42.43
CA MET A 1 20.30 -0.27 -42.77
C MET A 1 21.36 0.77 -43.06
N LYS A 2 21.26 1.54 -44.15
CA LYS A 2 22.18 2.67 -44.38
C LYS A 2 21.73 3.84 -43.50
N GLU A 3 22.61 4.34 -42.64
CA GLU A 3 22.36 5.58 -41.89
C GLU A 3 22.16 6.72 -42.89
N LYS A 4 21.01 7.40 -42.78
CA LYS A 4 20.71 8.59 -43.57
C LYS A 4 21.21 9.80 -42.81
N TYR A 5 22.09 10.56 -43.45
CA TYR A 5 22.63 11.80 -42.92
C TYR A 5 21.93 13.00 -43.58
N PHE A 6 21.61 14.01 -42.79
CA PHE A 6 20.89 15.21 -43.18
C PHE A 6 21.74 16.46 -42.89
N GLY A 7 21.63 17.49 -43.73
CA GLY A 7 22.29 18.77 -43.48
C GLY A 7 21.52 19.59 -42.46
N ASN A 8 22.18 20.07 -41.41
CA ASN A 8 21.57 20.89 -40.34
C ASN A 8 21.47 22.40 -40.67
N GLY A 9 21.73 22.80 -41.92
CA GLY A 9 21.76 24.22 -42.32
C GLY A 9 23.05 24.97 -41.96
N ASN A 10 23.91 24.41 -41.09
CA ASN A 10 25.21 24.97 -40.70
C ASN A 10 26.41 24.30 -41.41
N GLY A 11 26.13 23.42 -42.37
CA GLY A 11 27.15 22.69 -43.14
C GLY A 11 27.61 21.37 -42.53
N GLU A 12 27.01 20.92 -41.43
CA GLU A 12 27.30 19.64 -40.80
C GLU A 12 26.26 18.58 -41.20
N LEU A 13 26.74 17.34 -41.37
CA LEU A 13 25.91 16.17 -41.60
C LEU A 13 25.59 15.51 -40.26
N ILE A 14 24.32 15.54 -39.88
CA ILE A 14 23.81 14.92 -38.66
C ILE A 14 22.97 13.68 -39.01
N ASP A 15 22.86 12.75 -38.07
CA ASP A 15 22.01 11.58 -38.25
C ASP A 15 20.51 11.96 -38.24
N GLN A 16 19.68 11.04 -38.73
CA GLN A 16 18.24 11.24 -38.84
C GLN A 16 17.56 11.62 -37.51
N ALA A 17 17.96 11.03 -36.39
CA ALA A 17 17.31 11.27 -35.10
C ALA A 17 17.65 12.67 -34.58
N THR A 18 18.91 13.08 -34.72
CA THR A 18 19.36 14.44 -34.39
C THR A 18 18.65 15.49 -35.25
N PHE A 19 18.50 15.24 -36.56
CA PHE A 19 17.81 16.17 -37.46
C PHE A 19 16.35 16.39 -37.07
N VAL A 20 15.61 15.30 -36.79
CA VAL A 20 14.20 15.37 -36.36
C VAL A 20 14.06 16.13 -35.04
N ARG A 21 14.94 15.86 -34.07
CA ARG A 21 14.93 16.55 -32.78
C ARG A 21 15.17 18.05 -32.89
N GLU A 22 16.11 18.46 -33.73
CA GLU A 22 16.54 19.87 -33.79
C GLU A 22 15.73 20.73 -34.76
N ASN A 23 15.08 20.12 -35.76
CA ASN A 23 14.45 20.86 -36.86
C ASN A 23 12.96 20.55 -37.06
N VAL A 24 12.43 19.50 -36.44
CA VAL A 24 11.04 19.05 -36.65
C VAL A 24 10.22 19.10 -35.36
N LEU A 25 10.80 18.70 -34.22
CA LEU A 25 10.11 18.72 -32.93
C LEU A 25 10.18 20.10 -32.26
N ASP A 26 9.03 20.66 -31.89
CA ASP A 26 8.99 21.81 -30.97
C ASP A 26 9.20 21.34 -29.51
N THR A 27 10.45 21.01 -29.19
CA THR A 27 10.81 20.52 -27.85
C THR A 27 10.72 21.58 -26.78
N ASP A 28 10.75 22.87 -27.15
CA ASP A 28 10.62 24.01 -26.23
C ASP A 28 9.15 24.28 -25.93
N GLY A 29 8.31 24.24 -26.96
CA GLY A 29 6.88 24.38 -26.87
C GLY A 29 6.42 25.74 -26.35
N PHE A 30 5.17 25.78 -25.91
CA PHE A 30 4.54 26.96 -25.32
C PHE A 30 4.38 26.80 -23.80
N ILE A 31 4.89 27.78 -23.04
CA ILE A 31 4.77 27.83 -21.58
C ILE A 31 3.81 28.96 -21.19
N HIS A 32 2.78 28.64 -20.41
CA HIS A 32 1.90 29.63 -19.81
C HIS A 32 1.65 29.39 -18.32
N LYS A 33 1.14 30.42 -17.66
CA LYS A 33 0.81 30.36 -16.23
C LYS A 33 -0.58 29.76 -16.08
N THR A 34 -0.71 28.78 -15.20
CA THR A 34 -1.97 28.15 -14.83
C THR A 34 -2.16 28.15 -13.31
N LYS A 35 -3.31 27.70 -12.81
CA LYS A 35 -3.53 27.47 -11.38
C LYS A 35 -3.18 26.02 -11.05
N CYS A 36 -2.41 25.81 -9.98
CA CYS A 36 -2.10 24.49 -9.48
C CYS A 36 -3.38 23.79 -8.99
N PRO A 37 -3.72 22.58 -9.50
CA PRO A 37 -4.92 21.86 -9.08
C PRO A 37 -4.84 21.41 -7.61
N ASN A 38 -3.63 21.23 -7.06
CA ASN A 38 -3.44 20.80 -5.67
C ASN A 38 -3.49 21.96 -4.65
N CYS A 39 -2.72 23.04 -4.86
CA CYS A 39 -2.60 24.12 -3.87
C CYS A 39 -3.27 25.45 -4.27
N GLY A 40 -3.84 25.55 -5.47
CA GLY A 40 -4.52 26.75 -5.99
C GLY A 40 -3.61 27.92 -6.35
N LYS A 41 -2.30 27.86 -6.04
CA LYS A 41 -1.31 28.90 -6.38
C LYS A 41 -0.85 28.79 -7.84
N GLN A 42 -0.10 29.78 -8.31
CA GLN A 42 0.41 29.80 -9.70
C GLN A 42 1.32 28.59 -9.97
N ALA A 43 1.06 27.91 -11.08
CA ALA A 43 1.87 26.84 -11.66
C ALA A 43 2.25 27.20 -13.10
N SER A 44 3.23 26.47 -13.66
CA SER A 44 3.60 26.57 -15.07
C SER A 44 2.99 25.39 -15.82
N GLU A 45 2.26 25.67 -16.88
CA GLU A 45 1.76 24.69 -17.84
C GLU A 45 2.57 24.82 -19.12
N ARG A 46 2.98 23.69 -19.68
CA ARG A 46 3.79 23.62 -20.90
C ARG A 46 3.15 22.66 -21.88
N HIS A 47 3.06 23.04 -23.15
CA HIS A 47 2.63 22.20 -24.27
C HIS A 47 3.76 22.12 -25.29
N PHE A 48 4.27 20.95 -25.63
CA PHE A 48 5.49 20.74 -26.45
C PHE A 48 5.40 19.42 -27.21
N ASP A 49 6.30 19.19 -28.16
CA ASP A 49 6.30 17.99 -28.99
C ASP A 49 7.31 16.94 -28.48
N GLU A 50 6.89 15.67 -28.47
CA GLU A 50 7.76 14.52 -28.28
C GLU A 50 7.52 13.45 -29.36
N CYS A 51 8.58 12.70 -29.69
CA CYS A 51 8.46 11.54 -30.57
C CYS A 51 8.15 10.30 -29.72
N LEU A 52 6.88 9.91 -29.67
CA LEU A 52 6.38 8.76 -28.92
C LEU A 52 5.95 7.65 -29.89
N GLY A 53 6.43 6.43 -29.67
CA GLY A 53 6.11 5.27 -30.52
C GLY A 53 6.45 5.43 -32.02
N GLY A 54 7.36 6.35 -32.38
CA GLY A 54 7.70 6.66 -33.78
C GLY A 54 6.80 7.71 -34.45
N THR A 55 5.96 8.40 -33.68
CA THR A 55 5.08 9.49 -34.15
C THR A 55 5.31 10.75 -33.33
N ILE A 56 5.14 11.92 -33.94
CA ILE A 56 5.20 13.20 -33.24
C ILE A 56 3.86 13.42 -32.55
N ASN A 57 3.91 13.59 -31.22
CA ASN A 57 2.75 13.83 -30.38
C ASN A 57 2.96 15.13 -29.60
N GLN A 58 1.89 15.91 -29.47
CA GLN A 58 1.85 17.02 -28.53
C GLN A 58 1.60 16.45 -27.13
N VAL A 59 2.41 16.88 -26.18
CA VAL A 59 2.35 16.51 -24.77
C VAL A 59 2.22 17.77 -23.92
N TYR A 60 1.62 17.63 -22.74
CA TYR A 60 1.53 18.69 -21.75
C TYR A 60 2.22 18.33 -20.43
N SER A 61 2.66 19.35 -19.69
CA SER A 61 3.08 19.20 -18.30
C SER A 61 2.65 20.40 -17.46
N ILE A 62 2.29 20.15 -16.21
CA ILE A 62 2.00 21.16 -15.19
C ILE A 62 2.98 20.98 -14.04
N ASP A 63 3.76 22.02 -13.75
CA ASP A 63 4.75 22.05 -12.69
C ASP A 63 4.45 23.18 -11.69
N CYS A 64 4.23 22.81 -10.42
CA CYS A 64 4.01 23.78 -9.34
C CYS A 64 5.23 23.89 -8.43
N LYS A 65 5.95 25.01 -8.53
CA LYS A 65 7.09 25.34 -7.66
C LYS A 65 6.72 25.57 -6.19
N HIS A 66 5.44 25.73 -5.86
CA HIS A 66 5.01 25.99 -4.49
C HIS A 66 4.81 24.71 -3.68
N CYS A 67 4.17 23.68 -4.24
CA CYS A 67 3.87 22.44 -3.52
C CYS A 67 4.50 21.18 -4.12
N GLY A 68 5.29 21.31 -5.20
CA GLY A 68 5.90 20.16 -5.88
C GLY A 68 4.89 19.31 -6.67
N PHE A 69 3.68 19.83 -6.91
CA PHE A 69 2.73 19.16 -7.79
C PHE A 69 3.30 19.10 -9.21
N HIS A 70 3.16 17.92 -9.83
CA HIS A 70 3.58 17.63 -11.18
C HIS A 70 2.54 16.70 -11.80
N GLU A 71 2.12 17.01 -13.01
CA GLU A 71 1.18 16.24 -13.84
C GLU A 71 1.64 16.37 -15.28
N CYS A 72 1.68 15.28 -16.03
CA CYS A 72 2.01 15.29 -17.45
C CYS A 72 1.41 14.05 -18.13
N ASP A 73 1.34 14.08 -19.46
CA ASP A 73 0.95 12.96 -20.31
C ASP A 73 2.14 12.34 -21.07
N LYS A 74 3.37 12.71 -20.71
CA LYS A 74 4.58 12.04 -21.20
C LYS A 74 4.50 10.53 -20.97
N GLU A 75 4.94 9.77 -21.97
CA GLU A 75 5.05 8.31 -21.85
C GLU A 75 6.08 7.91 -20.78
N PHE A 76 7.19 8.66 -20.69
CA PHE A 76 8.25 8.46 -19.70
C PHE A 76 8.50 9.76 -18.96
N CYS A 77 8.18 9.78 -17.66
CA CYS A 77 8.46 10.94 -16.80
C CYS A 77 9.00 10.47 -15.45
N TYR A 78 10.27 10.76 -15.21
CA TYR A 78 10.96 10.44 -13.95
C TYR A 78 10.21 10.96 -12.71
N THR A 79 9.60 12.14 -12.77
CA THR A 79 8.84 12.70 -11.64
C THR A 79 7.54 11.94 -11.39
N CYS A 80 6.83 11.52 -12.44
CA CYS A 80 5.63 10.69 -12.30
C CYS A 80 5.97 9.27 -11.81
N GLU A 81 7.03 8.67 -12.38
CA GLU A 81 7.53 7.36 -12.00
C GLU A 81 7.96 7.33 -10.53
N ALA A 82 8.76 8.30 -10.08
CA ALA A 82 9.17 8.40 -8.68
C ALA A 82 7.97 8.51 -7.72
N LYS A 83 6.96 9.33 -8.06
CA LYS A 83 5.72 9.44 -7.24
C LYS A 83 4.94 8.13 -7.20
N MET A 84 4.89 7.40 -8.32
CA MET A 84 4.25 6.09 -8.39
C MET A 84 5.01 5.08 -7.52
N GLU A 85 6.34 5.04 -7.60
CA GLU A 85 7.19 4.19 -6.75
C GLU A 85 7.00 4.49 -5.26
N GLU A 86 7.00 5.78 -4.87
CA GLU A 86 6.71 6.20 -3.50
C GLU A 86 5.33 5.73 -3.03
N SER A 87 4.31 5.83 -3.89
CA SER A 87 2.95 5.38 -3.59
C SER A 87 2.85 3.86 -3.45
N ILE A 88 3.56 3.11 -4.31
CA ILE A 88 3.68 1.65 -4.23
C ILE A 88 4.38 1.25 -2.94
N LEU A 89 5.47 1.93 -2.59
CA LEU A 89 6.22 1.66 -1.37
C LEU A 89 5.38 1.96 -0.13
N ALA A 90 4.71 3.11 -0.08
CA ALA A 90 3.82 3.47 1.02
C ALA A 90 2.73 2.40 1.23
N ARG A 91 2.08 1.97 0.15
CA ARG A 91 1.05 0.92 0.21
C ARG A 91 1.61 -0.44 0.61
N LYS A 92 2.84 -0.76 0.18
CA LYS A 92 3.54 -1.98 0.61
C LYS A 92 3.83 -1.94 2.11
N THR A 93 4.32 -0.81 2.63
CA THR A 93 4.58 -0.63 4.06
C THR A 93 3.30 -0.69 4.89
N GLU A 94 2.21 -0.09 4.42
CA GLU A 94 0.89 -0.24 5.06
C GLU A 94 0.47 -1.71 5.14
N LEU A 95 0.59 -2.46 4.04
CA LEU A 95 0.28 -3.88 4.00
C LEU A 95 1.16 -4.72 4.94
N GLU A 96 2.46 -4.42 5.00
CA GLU A 96 3.40 -5.08 5.93
C GLU A 96 3.00 -4.82 7.39
N ASN A 97 2.63 -3.59 7.75
CA ASN A 97 2.14 -3.26 9.09
C ASN A 97 0.84 -4.00 9.43
N ASP A 98 -0.10 -4.09 8.47
CA ASP A 98 -1.35 -4.83 8.66
C ASP A 98 -1.10 -6.32 8.90
N MET A 99 -0.16 -6.90 8.15
CA MET A 99 0.26 -8.29 8.33
C MET A 99 0.92 -8.53 9.69
N ASP A 100 1.84 -7.66 10.09
CA ASP A 100 2.57 -7.79 11.36
C ASP A 100 1.63 -7.67 12.56
N ASP A 101 0.73 -6.69 12.57
CA ASP A 101 -0.28 -6.52 13.61
C ASP A 101 -1.25 -7.71 13.68
N GLY A 102 -1.69 -8.23 12.52
CA GLY A 102 -2.57 -9.39 12.44
C GLY A 102 -1.91 -10.67 12.93
N ASN A 103 -0.67 -10.92 12.54
CA ASN A 103 0.12 -12.06 13.03
C ASN A 103 0.40 -11.94 14.54
N SER A 104 0.69 -10.73 15.03
CA SER A 104 0.86 -10.47 16.45
C SER A 104 -0.43 -10.80 17.22
N LEU A 105 -1.59 -10.40 16.69
CA LEU A 105 -2.89 -10.73 17.27
C LEU A 105 -3.14 -12.24 17.33
N THR A 106 -2.84 -12.96 16.25
CA THR A 106 -2.95 -14.43 16.18
C THR A 106 -2.15 -15.08 17.30
N LEU A 107 -0.85 -14.79 17.38
CA LEU A 107 0.03 -15.39 18.38
C LEU A 107 -0.41 -15.08 19.82
N ARG A 108 -0.81 -13.83 20.07
CA ARG A 108 -1.32 -13.39 21.37
C ARG A 108 -2.62 -14.10 21.74
N ALA A 109 -3.54 -14.24 20.79
CA ALA A 109 -4.80 -14.94 20.99
C ALA A 109 -4.58 -16.42 21.29
N GLU A 110 -3.71 -17.10 20.55
CA GLU A 110 -3.33 -18.49 20.81
C GLU A 110 -2.75 -18.67 22.21
N PHE A 111 -1.82 -17.80 22.60
CA PHE A 111 -1.24 -17.85 23.94
C PHE A 111 -2.29 -17.61 25.03
N ALA A 112 -3.17 -16.63 24.84
CA ALA A 112 -4.27 -16.35 25.76
C ALA A 112 -5.24 -17.53 25.90
N ILE A 113 -5.56 -18.21 24.79
CA ILE A 113 -6.39 -19.42 24.76
C ILE A 113 -5.73 -20.55 25.56
N GLN A 114 -4.42 -20.77 25.37
CA GLN A 114 -3.67 -21.77 26.12
C GLN A 114 -3.60 -21.47 27.62
N GLU A 115 -3.38 -20.20 28.00
CA GLU A 115 -3.36 -19.80 29.40
C GLU A 115 -4.73 -20.00 30.07
N VAL A 116 -5.82 -19.69 29.37
CA VAL A 116 -7.18 -19.99 29.87
C VAL A 116 -7.40 -21.49 29.99
N ALA A 117 -6.96 -22.30 29.03
CA ALA A 117 -7.08 -23.75 29.10
C ALA A 117 -6.32 -24.35 30.29
N LYS A 118 -5.17 -23.77 30.67
CA LYS A 118 -4.35 -24.24 31.80
C LYS A 118 -4.83 -23.69 33.15
N LYS A 119 -4.99 -22.38 33.26
CA LYS A 119 -5.17 -21.65 34.53
C LYS A 119 -6.59 -21.11 34.72
N GLY A 120 -7.41 -21.07 33.67
CA GLY A 120 -8.77 -20.50 33.71
C GLY A 120 -8.80 -18.98 33.69
N LEU A 121 -7.67 -18.31 33.46
CA LEU A 121 -7.53 -16.86 33.55
C LEU A 121 -6.72 -16.34 32.36
N VAL A 122 -7.10 -15.15 31.88
CA VAL A 122 -6.34 -14.39 30.88
C VAL A 122 -5.95 -13.05 31.48
N SER A 123 -4.75 -12.57 31.18
CA SER A 123 -4.30 -11.25 31.63
C SER A 123 -5.17 -10.15 31.02
N GLY A 124 -5.65 -9.23 31.85
CA GLY A 124 -6.38 -8.05 31.40
C GLY A 124 -5.52 -7.12 30.52
N ILE A 125 -4.21 -7.11 30.76
CA ILE A 125 -3.24 -6.39 29.91
C ILE A 125 -3.26 -7.00 28.51
N GLU A 126 -3.20 -8.32 28.40
CA GLU A 126 -3.16 -9.02 27.11
C GLU A 126 -4.42 -8.78 26.29
N LEU A 127 -5.59 -8.88 26.93
CA LEU A 127 -6.87 -8.52 26.30
C LEU A 127 -6.93 -7.07 25.84
N THR A 128 -6.35 -6.16 26.61
CA THR A 128 -6.33 -4.73 26.28
C THR A 128 -5.39 -4.46 25.11
N THR A 129 -4.20 -5.07 25.10
CA THR A 129 -3.24 -4.96 24.00
C THR A 129 -3.85 -5.44 22.69
N MET A 130 -4.48 -6.61 22.67
CA MET A 130 -5.15 -7.13 21.46
C MET A 130 -6.25 -6.17 20.97
N LYS A 131 -7.08 -5.64 21.88
CA LYS A 131 -8.10 -4.64 21.51
C LYS A 131 -7.48 -3.36 20.94
N LEU A 132 -6.38 -2.89 21.53
CA LEU A 132 -5.69 -1.67 21.08
C LEU A 132 -5.12 -1.85 19.67
N ILE A 133 -4.53 -3.00 19.35
CA ILE A 133 -4.08 -3.32 17.99
C ILE A 133 -5.26 -3.25 17.02
N LEU A 134 -6.36 -3.96 17.31
CA LEU A 134 -7.56 -4.00 16.46
C LEU A 134 -8.25 -2.63 16.27
N ILE A 135 -8.13 -1.71 17.24
CA ILE A 135 -8.68 -0.34 17.15
C ILE A 135 -7.74 0.57 16.36
N LYS A 136 -6.43 0.47 16.58
CA LYS A 136 -5.43 1.30 15.88
C LYS A 136 -5.27 0.89 14.43
N ASN A 137 -5.34 -0.41 14.16
CA ASN A 137 -5.23 -1.00 12.84
C ASN A 137 -6.41 -1.97 12.60
N PRO A 138 -7.55 -1.47 12.12
CA PRO A 138 -8.68 -2.33 11.75
C PRO A 138 -8.38 -3.27 10.58
N SER A 139 -7.48 -2.89 9.66
CA SER A 139 -7.11 -3.68 8.50
C SER A 139 -6.36 -4.96 8.87
N ALA A 140 -5.64 -4.95 10.00
CA ALA A 140 -5.01 -6.14 10.59
C ALA A 140 -5.98 -7.31 10.81
N CYS A 141 -7.29 -7.07 10.89
CA CYS A 141 -8.29 -8.14 10.98
C CYS A 141 -8.16 -9.13 9.82
N ALA A 142 -7.82 -8.69 8.61
CA ALA A 142 -7.69 -9.56 7.45
C ALA A 142 -6.59 -10.63 7.61
N PHE A 143 -5.63 -10.37 8.51
CA PHE A 143 -4.49 -11.24 8.80
C PHE A 143 -4.58 -11.89 10.20
N PHE A 144 -5.64 -11.59 10.96
CA PHE A 144 -5.92 -12.26 12.22
C PHE A 144 -6.57 -13.62 11.94
N ASP A 145 -5.84 -14.70 12.24
CA ASP A 145 -6.23 -16.06 11.93
C ASP A 145 -6.30 -16.89 13.22
N LEU A 146 -7.37 -17.67 13.36
CA LEU A 146 -7.53 -18.62 14.44
C LEU A 146 -8.10 -19.91 13.86
N PRO A 147 -7.76 -21.08 14.44
CA PRO A 147 -8.13 -22.36 13.86
C PRO A 147 -9.63 -22.51 13.61
N ASN A 148 -9.98 -22.97 12.41
CA ASN A 148 -11.35 -23.26 11.93
C ASN A 148 -12.25 -22.04 11.72
N GLU A 149 -11.69 -20.87 11.45
CA GLU A 149 -12.47 -19.65 11.26
C GLU A 149 -12.19 -19.02 9.88
N SER A 150 -13.18 -18.31 9.34
CA SER A 150 -13.04 -17.61 8.06
C SER A 150 -12.36 -16.25 8.24
N VAL A 151 -11.78 -15.72 7.16
CA VAL A 151 -11.19 -14.37 7.10
C VAL A 151 -12.14 -13.33 7.70
N MET A 152 -11.64 -12.60 8.67
CA MET A 152 -12.36 -11.56 9.40
C MET A 152 -12.53 -10.30 8.56
N LYS A 153 -13.74 -9.73 8.57
CA LYS A 153 -14.04 -8.51 7.79
C LYS A 153 -13.97 -7.23 8.61
N CYS A 154 -14.06 -7.32 9.93
CA CYS A 154 -13.99 -6.14 10.79
C CYS A 154 -13.56 -6.45 12.23
N THR A 155 -13.12 -5.41 12.94
CA THR A 155 -12.75 -5.41 14.37
C THR A 155 -13.81 -6.08 15.25
N LYS A 156 -15.10 -5.86 14.97
CA LYS A 156 -16.20 -6.42 15.78
C LYS A 156 -16.25 -7.94 15.69
N GLU A 157 -16.08 -8.48 14.49
CA GLU A 157 -16.01 -9.93 14.26
C GLU A 157 -14.77 -10.51 14.95
N ALA A 158 -13.61 -9.86 14.82
CA ALA A 158 -12.36 -10.31 15.43
C ALA A 158 -12.46 -10.39 16.97
N VAL A 159 -13.04 -9.36 17.60
CA VAL A 159 -13.29 -9.35 19.05
C VAL A 159 -14.32 -10.41 19.45
N GLY A 160 -15.37 -10.60 18.63
CA GLY A 160 -16.37 -11.63 18.86
C GLY A 160 -15.76 -13.03 18.84
N LEU A 161 -14.87 -13.28 17.89
CA LEU A 161 -14.17 -14.54 17.76
C LEU A 161 -13.22 -14.80 18.92
N LEU A 162 -12.38 -13.81 19.27
CA LEU A 162 -11.50 -13.92 20.42
C LEU A 162 -12.27 -14.29 21.69
N LYS A 163 -13.43 -13.65 21.92
CA LYS A 163 -14.32 -13.99 23.05
C LYS A 163 -14.82 -15.43 22.97
N LYS A 164 -15.29 -15.88 21.81
CA LYS A 164 -15.77 -17.26 21.58
C LYS A 164 -14.69 -18.27 21.95
N HIS A 165 -13.46 -18.12 21.45
CA HIS A 165 -12.37 -19.06 21.74
C HIS A 165 -11.97 -19.07 23.21
N LEU A 166 -11.88 -17.90 23.86
CA LEU A 166 -11.55 -17.83 25.28
C LEU A 166 -12.63 -18.47 26.15
N LEU A 167 -13.91 -18.26 25.84
CA LEU A 167 -15.03 -18.89 26.55
C LEU A 167 -15.04 -20.40 26.34
N ASN A 168 -14.80 -20.87 25.12
CA ASN A 168 -14.71 -22.30 24.80
C ASN A 168 -13.55 -22.97 25.56
N ALA A 169 -12.37 -22.33 25.58
CA ALA A 169 -11.22 -22.84 26.32
C ALA A 169 -11.51 -22.98 27.83
N ASN A 170 -12.16 -21.98 28.42
CA ASN A 170 -12.55 -22.04 29.83
C ASN A 170 -13.62 -23.12 30.08
N PHE A 171 -14.60 -23.24 29.19
CA PHE A 171 -15.63 -24.28 29.28
C PHE A 171 -15.02 -25.68 29.22
N ASN A 172 -14.17 -25.96 28.23
CA ASN A 172 -13.53 -27.26 28.05
C ASN A 172 -12.67 -27.64 29.26
N ARG A 173 -11.86 -26.70 29.78
CA ARG A 173 -11.10 -26.91 31.02
C ARG A 173 -12.00 -27.33 32.18
N ASN A 174 -13.09 -26.61 32.41
CA ASN A 174 -14.01 -26.91 33.51
C ASN A 174 -14.73 -28.25 33.32
N LEU A 175 -15.03 -28.61 32.07
CA LEU A 175 -15.59 -29.91 31.72
C LEU A 175 -14.61 -31.04 32.04
N GLU A 176 -13.35 -30.91 31.61
CA GLU A 176 -12.29 -31.88 31.87
C GLU A 176 -12.06 -32.08 33.37
N MET A 177 -11.98 -31.00 34.16
CA MET A 177 -11.85 -31.10 35.62
C MET A 177 -13.01 -31.87 36.26
N LYS A 178 -14.25 -31.64 35.81
CA LYS A 178 -15.42 -32.36 36.33
C LYS A 178 -15.42 -33.83 35.93
N ILE A 179 -14.99 -34.15 34.71
CA ILE A 179 -14.84 -35.54 34.26
C ILE A 179 -13.80 -36.26 35.12
N SER A 180 -12.64 -35.64 35.37
CA SER A 180 -11.60 -36.20 36.25
C SER A 180 -12.12 -36.45 37.66
N GLN A 181 -12.83 -35.49 38.26
CA GLN A 181 -13.43 -35.65 39.59
C GLN A 181 -14.42 -36.81 39.65
N ALA A 182 -15.31 -36.93 38.66
CA ALA A 182 -16.29 -38.02 38.62
C ALA A 182 -15.61 -39.40 38.46
N LEU A 183 -14.50 -39.48 37.71
CA LEU A 183 -13.73 -40.70 37.57
C LEU A 183 -13.01 -41.09 38.87
N GLU A 184 -12.49 -40.12 39.61
CA GLU A 184 -11.88 -40.34 40.92
C GLU A 184 -12.91 -40.81 41.97
N GLU A 185 -14.14 -40.30 41.94
CA GLU A 185 -15.23 -40.71 42.84
C GLU A 185 -15.77 -42.12 42.55
N MET A 186 -15.55 -42.63 41.33
CA MET A 186 -15.97 -43.98 40.91
C MET A 186 -14.91 -45.07 41.13
N ALA A 187 -13.67 -44.68 41.47
CA ALA A 187 -12.54 -45.58 41.71
C ALA A 187 -12.42 -45.94 43.21
#